data_AF-A0A348XDR3-F1
#
_entry.id   AF-A0A348XDR3-F1
#
_cell.length_a   1.000
_cell.length_b   1.000
_cell.length_c   1.000
_cell.angle_alpha   90.00
_cell.angle_beta   90.00
_cell.angle_gamma   90.00
#
_symmetry.space_group_name_H-M   'P 1'
#
loop_
_entity.id
_entity.type
_entity.pdbx_description
1 polymer ?
#
loop_
_entity_poly.entity_id
_entity_poly.type
_entity_poly.pdbx_seq_one_letter_code
_entity_poly.pdbx_strand_id
1 'polypeptide(L)'
;LAQRYADIFQLFLKHREKIKRVAFWGTTDNHSWLNNWPIKGRTSYPLLFDRNGAPKPAFHAVIGLKAPEDAADDPAPTVIHD
;
A
#
# COMPACT_ATOMS: atom_id res chain seq x y z
N LEU A 1 -5.05 -5.88 6.57
CA LEU A 1 -3.78 -5.23 6.16
C LEU A 1 -3.93 -4.36 4.91
N ALA A 2 -4.58 -4.85 3.84
CA ALA A 2 -4.75 -4.07 2.60
C ALA A 2 -5.44 -2.72 2.80
N GLN A 3 -6.61 -2.70 3.47
CA GLN A 3 -7.32 -1.45 3.77
C GLN A 3 -6.44 -0.44 4.52
N ARG A 4 -5.72 -0.90 5.54
CA ARG A 4 -4.83 -0.04 6.33
C ARG A 4 -3.73 0.61 5.49
N TYR A 5 -3.16 -0.13 4.54
CA TYR A 5 -2.19 0.43 3.60
C TYR A 5 -2.84 1.44 2.66
N ALA A 6 -4.04 1.15 2.14
CA ALA A 6 -4.78 2.08 1.30
C ALA A 6 -5.09 3.40 2.02
N ASP A 7 -5.60 3.34 3.25
CA ASP A 7 -5.93 4.52 4.07
C ASP A 7 -4.70 5.41 4.29
N ILE A 8 -3.55 4.80 4.63
CA ILE A 8 -2.30 5.51 4.87
C ILE A 8 -1.78 6.16 3.58
N PHE A 9 -1.77 5.42 2.46
CA PHE A 9 -1.29 5.96 1.19
C PHE A 9 -2.24 7.02 0.61
N GLN A 10 -3.54 6.91 0.83
CA GLN A 10 -4.50 7.94 0.45
C GLN A 10 -4.21 9.25 1.20
N LEU A 11 -3.87 9.17 2.49
CA LEU A 11 -3.44 10.34 3.25
C LEU A 11 -2.11 10.92 2.72
N PHE A 12 -1.16 10.06 2.34
CA PHE A 12 0.09 10.52 1.73
C PHE A 12 -0.13 11.22 0.39
N LEU A 13 -1.00 10.69 -0.46
CA LEU A 13 -1.36 11.30 -1.73
C LEU A 13 -2.04 12.65 -1.57
N LYS A 14 -2.92 12.79 -0.56
CA LYS A 14 -3.56 14.07 -0.19
C LYS A 14 -2.55 15.15 0.23
N HIS A 15 -1.37 14.75 0.71
CA HIS A 15 -0.31 15.63 1.19
C HIS A 15 1.00 15.48 0.39
N ARG A 16 0.91 15.01 -0.86
CA ARG A 16 2.09 14.68 -1.67
C ARG A 16 2.99 15.88 -1.94
N GLU A 17 2.45 17.10 -1.87
CA GLU A 17 3.20 18.35 -1.98
C GLU A 17 4.19 18.56 -0.82
N LYS A 18 3.96 17.89 0.33
CA LYS A 18 4.82 17.94 1.52
C LYS A 18 5.68 16.69 1.69
N ILE A 19 5.35 15.59 1.02
CA ILE A 19 6.00 14.29 1.20
C ILE A 19 6.88 13.99 -0.01
N LYS A 20 8.20 14.05 0.19
CA LYS A 20 9.17 13.78 -0.89
C LYS A 20 9.36 12.29 -1.18
N ARG A 21 9.22 11.42 -0.17
CA ARG A 21 9.49 9.98 -0.30
C ARG A 21 8.79 9.18 0.80
N VAL A 22 8.22 8.05 0.42
CA VAL A 22 7.78 6.98 1.34
C VAL A 22 8.73 5.80 1.16
N ALA A 23 9.35 5.34 2.25
CA ALA A 23 10.28 4.23 2.23
C ALA A 23 9.82 3.13 3.20
N PHE A 24 9.94 1.88 2.77
CA PHE A 24 9.63 0.71 3.58
C PHE A 24 10.89 0.19 4.28
N TRP A 25 10.74 -0.35 5.47
CA TRP A 25 11.83 -0.98 6.21
C TRP A 25 11.98 -2.47 5.85
N GLY A 26 12.26 -2.71 4.58
CA GLY A 26 12.41 -4.04 3.99
C GLY A 26 11.56 -4.22 2.73
N THR A 27 11.83 -5.30 1.99
CA THR A 27 11.16 -5.61 0.73
C THR A 27 10.08 -6.68 0.91
N THR A 28 10.44 -7.84 1.46
CA THR A 28 9.55 -9.00 1.61
C THR A 28 9.33 -9.35 3.08
N ASP A 29 8.19 -9.97 3.39
CA ASP A 29 7.85 -10.42 4.74
C ASP A 29 8.90 -11.38 5.34
N ASN A 30 9.69 -12.06 4.51
CA ASN A 30 10.73 -12.99 4.96
C ASN A 30 11.88 -12.28 5.72
N HIS A 31 12.27 -11.09 5.27
CA HIS A 31 13.42 -10.36 5.80
C HIS A 31 13.05 -9.19 6.71
N SER A 32 11.78 -9.07 7.12
CA SER A 32 11.38 -8.01 8.03
C SER A 32 12.01 -8.18 9.41
N TRP A 33 12.58 -7.10 9.95
CA TRP A 33 13.08 -7.03 11.32
C TRP A 33 12.01 -7.40 12.37
N LEU A 34 10.73 -7.18 12.05
CA LEU A 34 9.59 -7.52 12.91
C LEU A 34 9.42 -9.03 13.12
N ASN A 35 10.08 -9.89 12.34
CA ASN A 35 10.12 -11.33 12.62
C ASN A 35 10.87 -11.65 13.94
N ASN A 36 11.72 -10.75 14.43
CA ASN A 36 12.51 -10.98 15.64
C ASN A 36 12.36 -9.90 16.72
N TRP A 37 11.49 -8.91 16.52
CA TRP A 37 11.22 -7.85 17.49
C TRP A 37 9.72 -7.54 17.59
N PRO A 38 9.15 -7.35 18.79
CA PRO A 38 9.77 -7.46 20.11
C PRO A 38 9.89 -8.90 20.63
N ILE A 39 9.28 -9.86 19.93
CA ILE A 39 9.31 -11.29 20.25
C ILE A 39 10.17 -11.99 19.20
N LYS A 40 11.21 -12.70 19.64
CA LYS A 40 12.13 -13.44 18.77
C LYS A 40 11.41 -14.63 18.13
N GLY A 41 11.62 -14.84 16.83
CA GLY A 41 11.11 -16.00 16.10
C GLY A 41 9.63 -15.96 15.73
N ARG A 42 8.94 -14.81 15.83
CA ARG A 42 7.56 -14.69 15.36
C ARG A 42 7.48 -14.58 13.84
N THR A 43 6.38 -15.03 13.26
CA THR A 43 6.09 -14.80 11.84
C THR A 43 5.26 -13.53 11.70
N SER A 44 5.86 -12.48 11.13
CA SER A 44 5.17 -11.23 10.82
C SER A 44 4.91 -11.10 9.31
N TYR A 45 3.87 -10.33 8.95
CA TYR A 45 3.51 -10.04 7.55
C TYR A 45 3.38 -8.53 7.29
N PRO A 46 4.40 -7.70 7.57
CA PRO A 46 4.22 -6.26 7.61
C PRO A 46 4.36 -5.55 6.25
N LEU A 47 4.94 -6.18 5.22
CA LEU A 47 5.34 -5.52 3.97
C LEU A 47 4.35 -5.77 2.83
N LEU A 48 4.64 -5.23 1.64
CA LEU A 48 3.78 -5.35 0.45
C LEU A 48 3.98 -6.67 -0.31
N PHE A 49 5.12 -7.33 -0.11
CA PHE A 49 5.44 -8.61 -0.74
C PHE A 49 5.49 -9.71 0.31
N ASP A 50 4.94 -10.86 -0.04
CA ASP A 50 4.93 -12.03 0.84
C ASP A 50 6.33 -12.65 0.97
N ARG A 51 6.40 -13.79 1.67
CA ARG A 51 7.68 -14.47 1.93
C ARG A 51 8.33 -15.07 0.68
N ASN A 52 7.56 -15.30 -0.38
CA ASN A 52 8.03 -15.80 -1.67
C ASN A 52 8.30 -14.65 -2.66
N GLY A 53 8.09 -13.40 -2.25
CA GLY A 53 8.24 -12.21 -3.09
C GLY A 53 7.03 -11.91 -3.97
N ALA A 54 5.91 -12.62 -3.79
CA ALA A 54 4.69 -12.32 -4.54
C ALA A 54 3.97 -11.09 -3.96
N PRO A 55 3.32 -10.26 -4.79
CA PRO A 55 2.57 -9.10 -4.31
C PRO A 55 1.38 -9.53 -3.45
N LYS A 56 1.22 -8.88 -2.30
CA LYS A 56 0.07 -9.09 -1.40
C LYS A 56 -1.11 -8.22 -1.85
N PRO A 57 -2.34 -8.48 -1.37
CA PRO A 57 -3.48 -7.59 -1.61
C PRO A 57 -3.21 -6.12 -1.23
N ALA A 58 -2.34 -5.87 -0.24
CA ALA A 58 -1.91 -4.52 0.12
C ALA A 58 -1.11 -3.81 -0.98
N PHE A 59 -0.30 -4.54 -1.76
CA PHE A 59 0.41 -3.99 -2.92
C PHE A 59 -0.60 -3.44 -3.93
N HIS A 60 -1.55 -4.27 -4.36
CA HIS A 60 -2.60 -3.90 -5.31
C HIS A 60 -3.45 -2.74 -4.81
N ALA A 61 -3.80 -2.74 -3.52
CA ALA A 61 -4.55 -1.65 -2.91
C ALA A 61 -3.80 -0.32 -2.96
N VAL A 62 -2.48 -0.30 -2.82
CA VAL A 62 -1.66 0.93 -2.89
C VAL A 62 -1.49 1.41 -4.33
N ILE A 63 -1.13 0.53 -5.27
CA ILE A 63 -0.87 0.92 -6.66
C ILE A 63 -2.14 1.33 -7.42
N GLY A 64 -3.31 0.89 -6.95
CA GLY A 64 -4.61 1.27 -7.52
C GLY A 64 -5.13 2.64 -7.05
N LEU A 65 -4.45 3.29 -6.09
CA LEU A 65 -4.87 4.62 -5.64
C LEU A 65 -4.51 5.70 -6.65
N LYS A 66 -5.44 6.62 -6.86
CA LYS A 66 -5.25 7.85 -7.64
C LYS A 66 -5.12 9.04 -6.68
N ALA A 67 -4.39 10.08 -7.09
CA ALA A 67 -4.42 11.31 -6.31
C ALA A 67 -5.82 11.93 -6.39
N PRO A 68 -6.23 12.75 -5.40
CA PRO A 68 -7.56 13.35 -5.39
C PRO A 68 -7.85 14.22 -6.62
N GLU A 69 -6.83 14.85 -7.22
CA GLU A 69 -6.98 15.61 -8.47
C GLU A 69 -7.20 14.68 -9.68
N ASP A 70 -6.44 13.58 -9.78
CA ASP A 70 -6.56 12.61 -10.87
C ASP A 70 -7.90 11.85 -10.85
N ALA A 71 -8.54 11.76 -9.67
CA ALA A 71 -9.86 11.15 -9.52
C ALA A 71 -11.01 12.06 -9.97
N ALA A 72 -10.78 13.38 -10.02
CA ALA A 72 -11.77 14.34 -10.52
C ALA A 72 -11.74 14.46 -12.05
N ASP A 73 -10.61 14.11 -12.68
CA ASP A 73 -10.41 14.16 -14.13
C ASP A 73 -10.68 12.82 -14.85
N ASP A 74 -11.01 11.75 -14.10
CA ASP A 74 -11.43 10.47 -14.67
C ASP A 74 -12.96 10.45 -14.75
N PRO A 75 -13.59 10.64 -15.94
CA PRO A 75 -15.03 10.56 -16.04
C PRO A 75 -15.45 9.16 -15.62
N ALA A 76 -16.24 9.06 -14.56
CA ALA A 76 -16.86 7.81 -14.13
C ALA A 76 -17.45 7.10 -15.37
N PRO A 77 -17.35 5.76 -15.47
CA PRO A 77 -17.88 5.06 -16.64
C PRO A 77 -19.35 5.43 -16.80
N THR A 78 -19.67 6.15 -17.87
CA THR A 78 -21.05 6.47 -18.24
C THR A 78 -21.75 5.14 -18.45
N VAL A 79 -22.54 4.71 -17.47
CA VAL A 79 -23.43 3.56 -17.62
C VAL A 79 -24.52 3.99 -18.59
N ILE A 80 -24.30 3.70 -19.88
CA ILE A 80 -25.34 3.76 -20.89
C ILE A 80 -26.37 2.70 -20.50
N HIS A 81 -27.54 3.14 -20.05
CA HIS A 81 -28.70 2.28 -19.93
C HIS A 81 -29.38 2.30 -21.30
N ASP A 82 -29.23 1.21 -22.06
CA ASP A 82 -30.06 0.91 -23.22
C ASP A 82 -31.37 0.23 -22.78
#